data_AF-A0A376RAE0-F1
#
_entry.id   AF-A0A376RAE0-F1
#
_cell.length_a   1.000
_cell.length_b   1.000
_cell.length_c   1.000
_cell.angle_alpha   90.00
_cell.angle_beta   90.00
_cell.angle_gamma   90.00
#
_symmetry.space_group_name_H-M   'P 1'
#
loop_
_entity.id
_entity.type
_entity.pdbx_description
1 polymer ?
#
loop_
_entity_poly.entity_id
_entity_poly.type
_entity_poly.pdbx_seq_one_letter_code
_entity_poly.pdbx_strand_id
1 'polypeptide(L)'
;MMALADIEKPEILPGENILAVKEPRGVMVEFNRYEIEHDSFGGFIPVRCWVTDDFKLVLNLFTSDELYDRRNDPNEMHNLIDDIRFADVRSKMHDALLDYMDKIRDPFRSYQWSLRPWRKDALPRWMGAFRPRPQDGYSPVVRDYDTGLPTQGVKVEEKKQKF
;
A
#
# COMPACT_ATOMS: atom_id res chain seq x y z
N MET A 1 -4.02 -18.52 11.92
CA MET A 1 -3.80 -19.95 11.61
C MET A 1 -2.38 -20.40 11.88
N MET A 2 -1.36 -19.88 11.21
CA MET A 2 0.04 -20.32 11.43
C MET A 2 0.48 -20.22 12.90
N ALA A 3 0.24 -19.08 13.54
CA ALA A 3 0.54 -18.89 14.97
C ALA A 3 -0.22 -19.85 15.92
N LEU A 4 -1.43 -20.28 15.54
CA LEU A 4 -2.19 -21.27 16.33
C LEU A 4 -1.65 -22.69 16.18
N ALA A 5 -0.97 -22.96 15.05
CA ALA A 5 -0.37 -24.25 14.74
C ALA A 5 1.13 -24.32 15.06
N ASP A 6 1.67 -23.29 15.74
CA ASP A 6 3.11 -23.15 16.04
C ASP A 6 4.01 -23.20 14.79
N ILE A 7 3.51 -22.63 13.68
CA ILE A 7 4.24 -22.54 12.42
C ILE A 7 4.78 -21.11 12.26
N GLU A 8 6.09 -20.98 12.06
CA GLU A 8 6.74 -19.71 11.75
C GLU A 8 6.21 -19.14 10.42
N LYS A 9 5.82 -17.86 10.42
CA LYS A 9 5.33 -17.18 9.22
C LYS A 9 6.52 -16.75 8.35
N PRO A 10 6.60 -17.16 7.07
CA PRO A 10 7.57 -16.60 6.13
C PRO A 10 7.51 -15.07 6.08
N GLU A 11 8.68 -14.43 5.99
CA GLU A 11 8.78 -12.97 5.93
C GLU A 11 8.03 -12.37 4.74
N ILE A 12 7.95 -13.11 3.64
CA ILE A 12 7.32 -12.65 2.40
C ILE A 12 5.79 -12.54 2.49
N LEU A 13 5.15 -13.30 3.39
CA LEU A 13 3.70 -13.25 3.53
C LEU A 13 3.28 -11.98 4.26
N PRO A 14 2.35 -11.19 3.71
CA PRO A 14 1.81 -10.05 4.43
C PRO A 14 0.95 -10.50 5.61
N GLY A 15 0.67 -9.57 6.53
CA GLY A 15 -0.15 -9.82 7.71
C GLY A 15 0.67 -10.21 8.94
N GLU A 16 0.01 -10.09 10.08
CA GLU A 16 0.60 -10.24 11.42
C GLU A 16 -0.31 -11.13 12.27
N ASN A 17 0.20 -11.65 13.39
CA ASN A 17 -0.60 -12.47 14.30
C ASN A 17 -1.69 -11.61 14.97
N ILE A 18 -2.94 -11.83 14.59
CA ILE A 18 -4.09 -11.09 15.13
C ILE A 18 -4.25 -11.22 16.65
N LEU A 19 -3.77 -12.31 17.25
CA LEU A 19 -3.82 -12.52 18.70
C LEU A 19 -2.81 -11.66 19.46
N ALA A 20 -1.83 -11.08 18.76
CA ALA A 20 -0.78 -10.24 19.34
C ALA A 20 -1.00 -8.74 19.08
N VAL A 21 -2.15 -8.37 18.50
CA VAL A 21 -2.48 -6.96 18.22
C VAL A 21 -2.76 -6.24 19.55
N LYS A 22 -2.00 -5.18 19.81
CA LYS A 22 -2.10 -4.38 21.06
C LYS A 22 -2.85 -3.07 20.88
N GLU A 23 -2.70 -2.45 19.72
CA GLU A 23 -3.24 -1.13 19.42
C GLU A 23 -4.05 -1.16 18.12
N PRO A 24 -5.08 -0.29 18.00
CA PRO A 24 -5.76 -0.06 16.73
C PRO A 24 -4.76 0.35 15.65
N ARG A 25 -4.97 -0.14 14.43
CA ARG A 25 -4.15 0.21 13.28
C ARG A 25 -5.00 0.39 12.04
N GLY A 26 -4.50 1.18 11.10
CA GLY A 26 -5.10 1.24 9.78
C GLY A 26 -4.89 -0.06 9.00
N VAL A 27 -5.82 -0.33 8.10
CA VAL A 27 -5.75 -1.45 7.16
C VAL A 27 -5.81 -0.94 5.74
N MET A 28 -4.98 -1.52 4.88
CA MET A 28 -5.07 -1.29 3.44
C MET A 28 -6.12 -2.21 2.84
N VAL A 29 -6.99 -1.65 2.00
CA VAL A 29 -7.89 -2.41 1.13
C VAL A 29 -7.54 -2.08 -0.31
N GLU A 30 -7.53 -3.06 -1.19
CA GLU A 30 -7.25 -2.87 -2.61
C GLU A 30 -8.38 -3.38 -3.48
N PHE A 31 -8.54 -2.74 -4.63
CA PHE A 31 -9.37 -3.21 -5.72
C PHE A 31 -8.66 -2.91 -7.03
N ASN A 32 -8.69 -3.85 -7.97
CA ASN A 32 -8.00 -3.71 -9.27
C ASN A 32 -8.88 -4.16 -10.44
N ARG A 33 -9.76 -5.15 -10.24
CA ARG A 33 -10.71 -5.66 -11.24
C ARG A 33 -11.82 -6.41 -10.49
N TYR A 34 -13.05 -6.34 -11.01
CA TYR A 34 -14.19 -7.04 -10.43
C TYR A 34 -14.10 -8.56 -10.63
N GLU A 35 -14.13 -9.02 -11.89
CA GLU A 35 -14.02 -10.45 -12.22
C GLU A 35 -13.50 -10.68 -13.65
N ILE A 36 -13.12 -11.92 -13.96
CA ILE A 36 -12.54 -12.28 -15.26
C ILE A 36 -13.63 -12.43 -16.32
N GLU A 37 -14.78 -12.97 -15.94
CA GLU A 37 -15.85 -13.42 -16.83
C GLU A 37 -16.70 -12.28 -17.41
N HIS A 38 -16.65 -11.09 -16.79
CA HIS A 38 -17.49 -9.97 -17.17
C HIS A 38 -16.67 -8.83 -17.78
N ASP A 39 -16.30 -8.98 -19.05
CA ASP A 39 -15.52 -7.99 -19.82
C ASP A 39 -16.17 -6.60 -19.91
N SER A 40 -17.48 -6.49 -19.64
CA SER A 40 -18.21 -5.21 -19.63
C SER A 40 -18.23 -4.51 -18.26
N PHE A 41 -17.79 -5.17 -17.18
CA PHE A 41 -17.91 -4.65 -15.80
C PHE A 41 -16.60 -4.06 -15.29
N GLY A 42 -16.11 -3.03 -16.00
CA GLY A 42 -14.93 -2.27 -15.60
C GLY A 42 -13.66 -3.12 -15.66
N GLY A 43 -12.75 -2.76 -16.57
CA GLY A 43 -11.47 -3.45 -16.70
C GLY A 43 -10.56 -3.23 -15.49
N PHE A 44 -9.33 -2.81 -15.74
CA PHE A 44 -8.43 -2.44 -14.64
C PHE A 44 -8.90 -1.13 -13.98
N ILE A 45 -9.00 -1.10 -12.66
CA ILE A 45 -9.36 0.07 -11.85
C ILE A 45 -8.46 0.07 -10.60
N PRO A 46 -7.32 0.78 -10.59
CA PRO A 46 -6.37 0.78 -9.49
C PRO A 46 -6.90 1.62 -8.32
N VAL A 47 -7.40 0.93 -7.29
CA VAL A 47 -7.86 1.54 -6.05
C VAL A 47 -7.03 1.04 -4.87
N ARG A 48 -6.65 1.97 -4.00
CA ARG A 48 -6.07 1.68 -2.69
C ARG A 48 -6.81 2.50 -1.64
N CYS A 49 -7.22 1.86 -0.57
CA CYS A 49 -7.87 2.50 0.55
C CYS A 49 -7.03 2.34 1.80
N TRP A 50 -7.06 3.34 2.66
CA TRP A 50 -6.59 3.24 4.04
C TRP A 50 -7.77 3.45 4.97
N VAL A 51 -8.07 2.43 5.78
CA VAL A 51 -9.24 2.42 6.66
C VAL A 51 -8.76 2.36 8.11
N THR A 52 -9.19 3.33 8.90
CA THR A 52 -9.08 3.31 10.36
C THR A 52 -10.49 3.18 10.95
N ASP A 53 -10.58 3.11 12.28
CA ASP A 53 -11.88 3.11 12.97
C ASP A 53 -12.70 4.37 12.65
N ASP A 54 -12.01 5.49 12.42
CA ASP A 54 -12.63 6.82 12.36
C ASP A 54 -12.82 7.33 10.94
N PHE A 55 -11.91 6.95 10.03
CA PHE A 55 -11.89 7.50 8.68
C PHE A 55 -11.57 6.42 7.64
N LYS A 56 -12.01 6.66 6.42
CA LYS A 56 -11.62 5.91 5.23
C LYS A 56 -11.15 6.87 4.16
N LEU A 57 -9.92 6.69 3.71
CA LEU A 57 -9.35 7.34 2.54
C LEU A 57 -9.38 6.35 1.38
N VAL A 58 -9.88 6.76 0.23
CA VAL A 58 -9.92 5.98 -1.01
C VAL A 58 -9.16 6.75 -2.08
N LEU A 59 -8.11 6.14 -2.63
CA LEU A 59 -7.37 6.70 -3.77
C LEU A 59 -7.71 5.93 -5.03
N ASN A 60 -8.10 6.65 -6.07
CA ASN A 60 -8.33 6.11 -7.40
C ASN A 60 -7.42 6.83 -8.40
N LEU A 61 -6.58 6.09 -9.12
CA LEU A 61 -5.66 6.73 -10.07
C LEU A 61 -6.33 7.19 -11.37
N PHE A 62 -7.55 6.74 -11.67
CA PHE A 62 -8.26 7.12 -12.89
C PHE A 62 -9.31 8.21 -12.68
N THR A 63 -9.72 8.47 -11.43
CA THR A 63 -10.75 9.45 -11.13
C THR A 63 -10.46 10.17 -9.80
N SER A 64 -11.50 10.71 -9.17
CA SER A 64 -11.48 11.38 -7.89
C SER A 64 -11.11 10.44 -6.73
N ASP A 65 -10.48 11.03 -5.71
CA ASP A 65 -10.30 10.38 -4.42
C ASP A 65 -11.47 10.69 -3.49
N GLU A 66 -11.57 9.93 -2.41
CA GLU A 66 -12.63 10.09 -1.43
C GLU A 66 -12.08 10.03 0.00
N LEU A 67 -12.68 10.80 0.90
CA LEU A 67 -12.43 10.74 2.34
C LEU A 67 -13.78 10.71 3.07
N TYR A 68 -13.96 9.76 3.97
CA TYR A 68 -15.19 9.60 4.74
C TYR A 68 -14.91 9.58 6.24
N ASP A 69 -15.71 10.33 7.01
CA ASP A 69 -15.77 10.26 8.48
C ASP A 69 -16.73 9.13 8.87
N ARG A 70 -16.20 7.98 9.26
CA ARG A 70 -17.00 6.78 9.53
C ARG A 70 -17.76 6.84 10.85
N ARG A 71 -17.41 7.78 11.74
CA ARG A 71 -18.14 7.98 13.00
C ARG A 71 -19.40 8.79 12.79
N ASN A 72 -19.30 9.87 12.01
CA ASN A 72 -20.41 10.79 11.79
C ASN A 72 -21.19 10.52 10.49
N ASP A 73 -20.60 9.77 9.55
CA ASP A 73 -21.18 9.36 8.27
C ASP A 73 -20.97 7.85 8.04
N PRO A 74 -21.64 6.98 8.82
CA PRO A 74 -21.43 5.54 8.78
C PRO A 74 -21.80 4.89 7.43
N ASN A 75 -22.59 5.59 6.62
CA ASN A 75 -23.00 5.16 5.28
C ASN A 75 -22.09 5.72 4.17
N GLU A 76 -21.05 6.49 4.51
CA GLU A 76 -20.05 7.01 3.57
C GLU A 76 -20.71 7.82 2.42
N MET A 77 -21.68 8.67 2.75
CA MET A 77 -22.47 9.42 1.78
C MET A 77 -21.87 10.80 1.44
N HIS A 78 -20.99 11.34 2.29
CA HIS A 78 -20.44 12.68 2.17
C HIS A 78 -18.92 12.62 1.97
N ASN A 79 -18.48 12.83 0.73
CA ASN A 79 -17.05 12.88 0.42
C ASN A 79 -16.42 14.18 0.95
N LEU A 80 -15.47 14.07 1.87
CA LEU A 80 -14.73 15.15 2.52
C LEU A 80 -13.36 15.42 1.87
N ILE A 81 -13.07 14.84 0.70
CA ILE A 81 -11.72 14.85 0.12
C ILE A 81 -11.15 16.26 -0.05
N ASP A 82 -11.98 17.26 -0.37
CA ASP A 82 -11.56 18.65 -0.58
C ASP A 82 -11.80 19.55 0.63
N ASP A 83 -12.38 19.04 1.71
CA ASP A 83 -12.65 19.81 2.91
C ASP A 83 -11.35 20.12 3.68
N ILE A 84 -11.00 21.40 3.75
CA ILE A 84 -9.77 21.87 4.38
C ILE A 84 -9.69 21.52 5.87
N ARG A 85 -10.83 21.37 6.55
CA ARG A 85 -10.88 21.01 7.99
C ARG A 85 -10.31 19.61 8.24
N PHE A 86 -10.33 18.75 7.23
CA PHE A 86 -9.83 17.38 7.30
C PHE A 86 -8.47 17.20 6.61
N ALA A 87 -7.82 18.28 6.16
CA ALA A 87 -6.56 18.19 5.43
C ALA A 87 -5.46 17.46 6.21
N ASP A 88 -5.34 17.72 7.52
CA ASP A 88 -4.34 17.05 8.36
C ASP A 88 -4.61 15.55 8.51
N VAL A 89 -5.88 15.17 8.68
CA VAL A 89 -6.30 13.76 8.79
C VAL A 89 -6.03 13.05 7.47
N ARG A 90 -6.47 13.65 6.35
CA ARG A 90 -6.26 13.18 4.99
C ARG A 90 -4.79 12.94 4.70
N SER A 91 -3.94 13.92 5.02
CA SER A 91 -2.49 13.83 4.82
C SER A 91 -1.85 12.71 5.64
N LYS A 92 -2.19 12.58 6.93
CA LYS A 92 -1.68 11.49 7.77
C LYS A 92 -2.09 10.11 7.27
N MET A 93 -3.34 9.96 6.82
CA MET A 93 -3.83 8.70 6.26
C MET A 93 -3.14 8.36 4.94
N HIS A 94 -2.88 9.37 4.11
CA HIS A 94 -2.14 9.20 2.87
C HIS A 94 -0.70 8.77 3.11
N ASP A 95 -0.01 9.38 4.08
CA ASP A 95 1.36 8.99 4.44
C ASP A 95 1.38 7.54 4.96
N ALA A 96 0.44 7.19 5.84
CA ALA A 96 0.32 5.82 6.37
C ALA A 96 0.05 4.78 5.27
N LEU A 97 -0.78 5.11 4.27
CA LEU A 97 -1.02 4.26 3.11
C LEU A 97 0.27 4.02 2.32
N LEU A 98 0.99 5.09 1.96
CA LEU A 98 2.22 4.98 1.18
C LEU A 98 3.30 4.23 1.94
N ASP A 99 3.45 4.50 3.24
CA ASP A 99 4.39 3.79 4.11
C ASP A 99 4.06 2.30 4.16
N TYR A 100 2.78 1.95 4.24
CA TYR A 100 2.36 0.55 4.23
C TYR A 100 2.60 -0.10 2.88
N MET A 101 2.29 0.56 1.77
CA MET A 101 2.60 0.08 0.41
C MET A 101 4.11 -0.20 0.25
N ASP A 102 4.97 0.68 0.76
CA ASP A 102 6.42 0.47 0.74
C ASP A 102 6.86 -0.67 1.65
N LYS A 103 6.26 -0.80 2.85
CA LYS A 103 6.51 -1.91 3.79
C LYS A 103 6.22 -3.25 3.12
N ILE A 104 5.04 -3.41 2.52
CA ILE A 104 4.61 -4.69 1.93
C ILE A 104 5.14 -4.90 0.51
N ARG A 105 5.85 -3.93 -0.07
CA ARG A 105 6.28 -3.94 -1.48
C ARG A 105 5.09 -4.08 -2.43
N ASP A 106 4.06 -3.26 -2.22
CA ASP A 106 2.85 -3.29 -3.05
C ASP A 106 3.24 -3.30 -4.54
N PRO A 107 2.75 -4.27 -5.33
CA PRO A 107 3.19 -4.47 -6.70
C PRO A 107 2.79 -3.32 -7.63
N PHE A 108 1.80 -2.52 -7.25
CA PHE A 108 1.34 -1.37 -7.99
C PHE A 108 1.86 -0.04 -7.43
N ARG A 109 2.74 -0.06 -6.42
CA ARG A 109 3.39 1.17 -5.93
C ARG A 109 4.05 1.93 -7.08
N SER A 110 3.88 3.23 -7.10
CA SER A 110 4.35 4.10 -8.16
C SER A 110 4.34 5.56 -7.71
N TYR A 111 4.99 6.40 -8.50
CA TYR A 111 5.02 7.85 -8.32
C TYR A 111 3.61 8.47 -8.20
N GLN A 112 2.63 7.96 -8.95
CA GLN A 112 1.29 8.55 -9.05
C GLN A 112 0.48 8.47 -7.76
N TRP A 113 0.75 7.50 -6.88
CA TRP A 113 0.05 7.40 -5.61
C TRP A 113 0.38 8.55 -4.65
N SER A 114 1.59 9.10 -4.76
CA SER A 114 2.02 10.26 -3.96
C SER A 114 1.51 11.58 -4.53
N LEU A 115 1.20 11.64 -5.82
CA LEU A 115 0.74 12.85 -6.49
C LEU A 115 -0.78 12.97 -6.46
N ARG A 116 -1.31 13.66 -5.45
CA ARG A 116 -2.73 13.98 -5.38
C ARG A 116 -2.98 15.49 -5.51
N PRO A 117 -4.02 15.95 -6.23
CA PRO A 117 -4.30 17.38 -6.41
C PRO A 117 -4.42 18.17 -5.10
N TRP A 118 -4.93 17.51 -4.06
CA TRP A 118 -5.11 18.07 -2.71
C TRP A 118 -3.86 17.93 -1.81
N ARG A 119 -2.79 17.25 -2.26
CA ARG A 119 -1.54 17.01 -1.51
C ARG A 119 -0.35 17.71 -2.16
N LYS A 120 -0.35 19.05 -2.11
CA LYS A 120 0.66 19.89 -2.77
C LYS A 120 2.05 19.84 -2.09
N ASP A 121 2.09 19.42 -0.84
CA ASP A 121 3.27 19.32 0.02
C ASP A 121 3.98 17.96 -0.08
N ALA A 122 3.34 16.93 -0.65
CA ALA A 122 3.95 15.60 -0.72
C ALA A 122 5.14 15.59 -1.68
N LEU A 123 6.27 15.11 -1.18
CA LEU A 123 7.41 14.76 -2.02
C LEU A 123 7.11 13.43 -2.72
N PRO A 124 7.34 13.34 -4.04
CA PRO A 124 7.05 12.11 -4.73
C PRO A 124 7.96 10.95 -4.31
N ARG A 125 7.37 9.76 -4.17
CA ARG A 125 8.06 8.55 -3.72
C ARG A 125 8.13 7.53 -4.86
N TRP A 126 9.33 7.26 -5.35
CA TRP A 126 9.55 6.26 -6.42
C TRP A 126 10.81 5.43 -6.18
N MET A 127 11.86 6.09 -5.69
CA MET A 127 13.13 5.41 -5.37
C MET A 127 12.96 4.51 -4.15
N GLY A 128 13.58 3.33 -4.18
CA GLY A 128 13.56 2.41 -3.06
C GLY A 128 14.72 1.42 -3.12
N ALA A 129 14.95 0.72 -2.01
CA ALA A 129 16.00 -0.27 -1.94
C ALA A 129 15.71 -1.49 -2.83
N PHE A 130 16.76 -2.04 -3.44
CA PHE A 130 16.74 -3.38 -3.98
C PHE A 130 16.65 -4.38 -2.82
N ARG A 131 15.47 -5.00 -2.70
CA ARG A 131 15.15 -5.99 -1.67
C ARG A 131 15.04 -7.36 -2.35
N PRO A 132 16.05 -8.24 -2.25
CA PRO A 132 15.90 -9.62 -2.69
C PRO A 132 14.69 -10.28 -2.05
N ARG A 133 14.19 -11.35 -2.67
CA ARG A 133 13.18 -12.20 -2.05
C ARG A 133 13.80 -12.79 -0.76
N PRO A 134 13.15 -12.66 0.41
CA PRO A 134 13.61 -13.33 1.62
C PRO A 134 13.69 -14.84 1.41
N GLN A 135 14.60 -15.49 2.13
CA GLN A 135 14.71 -16.94 2.10
C GLN A 135 13.41 -17.54 2.66
N ASP A 136 12.72 -18.34 1.86
CA ASP A 136 11.47 -19.02 2.25
C ASP A 136 11.64 -20.54 2.37
N GLY A 137 12.85 -21.05 2.13
CA GLY A 137 13.17 -22.49 2.17
C GLY A 137 12.80 -23.27 0.91
N TYR A 138 12.10 -22.65 -0.05
CA TYR A 138 11.61 -23.31 -1.26
C TYR A 138 12.14 -22.67 -2.55
N SER A 139 12.24 -21.34 -2.58
CA SER A 139 12.64 -20.59 -3.76
C SER A 139 14.17 -20.59 -3.94
N PRO A 140 14.68 -20.65 -5.19
CA PRO A 140 16.09 -20.45 -5.45
C PRO A 140 16.59 -19.08 -4.96
N VAL A 141 17.87 -19.02 -4.60
CA VAL A 141 18.52 -17.76 -4.22
C VAL A 141 18.47 -16.79 -5.40
N VAL A 142 18.02 -15.56 -5.14
CA VAL A 142 17.98 -14.49 -6.16
C VAL A 142 19.41 -14.20 -6.64
N ARG A 143 19.58 -14.08 -7.95
CA ARG A 143 20.85 -13.70 -8.57
C ARG A 143 20.78 -12.28 -9.10
N ASP A 144 21.89 -11.58 -8.94
CA ASP A 144 22.10 -10.25 -9.49
C ASP A 144 22.19 -10.34 -11.03
N TYR A 145 21.47 -9.46 -11.72
CA TYR A 145 21.35 -9.53 -13.19
C TYR A 145 22.66 -9.22 -13.90
N ASP A 146 23.44 -8.25 -13.40
CA ASP A 146 24.67 -7.78 -14.04
C ASP A 146 25.83 -8.76 -13.82
N THR A 147 25.86 -9.43 -12.68
CA THR A 147 26.98 -10.31 -12.29
C THR A 147 26.67 -11.80 -12.34
N GLY A 148 25.40 -12.20 -12.33
CA GLY A 148 24.96 -13.60 -12.22
C GLY A 148 25.23 -14.26 -10.85
N LEU A 149 25.79 -13.51 -9.90
CA LEU A 149 26.14 -13.99 -8.56
C LEU A 149 24.92 -13.92 -7.61
N PRO A 150 24.88 -14.75 -6.55
CA PRO A 150 23.86 -14.65 -5.52
C PRO A 150 23.77 -13.25 -4.91
N THR A 151 22.56 -12.72 -4.76
CA THR A 151 22.35 -11.42 -4.10
C THR A 151 22.67 -11.51 -2.62
N GLN A 152 23.33 -10.48 -2.08
CA GLN A 152 23.67 -10.38 -0.66
C GLN A 152 22.93 -9.20 -0.03
N GLY A 153 22.03 -9.50 0.92
CA GLY A 153 21.33 -8.50 1.73
C GLY A 153 20.44 -7.52 0.95
N VAL A 154 19.97 -6.48 1.65
CA VAL A 154 19.25 -5.35 1.04
C VAL A 154 20.29 -4.35 0.53
N LYS A 155 20.29 -4.07 -0.78
CA LYS A 155 21.11 -2.99 -1.35
C LYS A 155 20.23 -1.76 -1.53
N VAL A 156 20.55 -0.66 -0.84
CA VAL A 156 19.91 0.63 -1.14
C VAL A 156 20.51 1.14 -2.44
N GLU A 157 19.71 1.22 -3.50
CA GLU A 157 20.17 1.81 -4.76
C GLU A 157 20.08 3.33 -4.67
N GLU A 158 21.23 4.00 -4.50
CA GLU A 158 21.33 5.45 -4.66
C GLU A 158 21.32 5.83 -6.15
N LYS A 159 20.18 5.66 -6.81
CA LYS A 159 20.00 6.13 -8.18
C LYS A 159 19.40 7.54 -8.13
N LYS A 160 20.11 8.54 -8.64
CA LYS A 160 19.52 9.86 -8.91
C LYS A 160 18.48 9.71 -10.01
N GLN A 161 17.30 10.28 -9.80
CA GLN A 161 16.22 10.26 -10.79
C GLN A 161 16.72 10.94 -12.07
N LYS A 162 16.90 10.15 -13.13
CA LYS A 162 17.19 10.65 -14.46
C LYS A 162 15.83 11.00 -15.07
N PHE A 163 15.46 12.27 -15.00
CA PHE A 163 14.35 12.82 -15.77
C PHE A 163 14.83 13.15 -17.17
#